data_AF-A4U057-F1
#
_entry.id   AF-A4U057-F1
#
_cell.length_a   1.000
_cell.length_b   1.000
_cell.length_c   1.000
_cell.angle_alpha   90.00
_cell.angle_beta   90.00
_cell.angle_gamma   90.00
#
_symmetry.space_group_name_H-M   'P 1'
#
loop_
_entity.id
_entity.type
_entity.pdbx_description
1 polymer ?
#
loop_
_entity_poly.entity_id
_entity_poly.type
_entity_poly.pdbx_seq_one_letter_code
_entity_poly.pdbx_strand_id
1 'polypeptide(L)'
;MDLPLDQHLLYQDLTAKLDRLGGPDQLIAYMGQVLRTLLRRQGDAEFRGAIQDAFISGLMGRDWPGQVALAREVILIVIAKRPEIALAWQKQQGGDDNPHRRAADRGLAPAGGGPTLICPIST
;
A
#
# COMPACT_ATOMS: atom_id res chain seq x y z
N MET A 1 5.14 -12.41 -19.53
CA MET A 1 3.70 -12.33 -19.17
C MET A 1 3.25 -10.93 -19.48
N ASP A 2 2.16 -10.77 -20.22
CA ASP A 2 1.53 -9.47 -20.44
C ASP A 2 0.65 -9.18 -19.22
N LEU A 3 1.14 -8.32 -18.31
CA LEU A 3 0.41 -7.89 -17.13
C LEU A 3 -0.35 -6.61 -17.48
N PRO A 4 -1.63 -6.49 -17.11
CA PRO A 4 -2.36 -5.23 -17.22
C PRO A 4 -1.59 -4.07 -16.58
N LEU A 5 -1.70 -2.85 -17.13
CA LEU A 5 -0.92 -1.69 -16.72
C LEU A 5 -0.95 -1.45 -15.20
N ASP A 6 -2.11 -1.63 -14.57
CA ASP A 6 -2.29 -1.44 -13.12
C ASP A 6 -1.48 -2.45 -12.29
N GLN A 7 -1.39 -3.69 -12.78
CA GLN A 7 -0.60 -4.74 -12.15
C GLN A 7 0.89 -4.53 -12.37
N HIS A 8 1.26 -4.00 -13.54
CA HIS A 8 2.64 -3.64 -13.85
C HIS A 8 3.14 -2.51 -12.95
N LEU A 9 2.33 -1.48 -12.71
CA LEU A 9 2.66 -0.36 -11.81
C LEU A 9 2.82 -0.83 -10.36
N LEU A 10 1.93 -1.69 -9.87
CA LEU A 10 2.07 -2.31 -8.55
C LEU A 10 3.36 -3.14 -8.46
N TYR A 11 3.64 -3.95 -9.47
CA TYR A 11 4.86 -4.75 -9.51
C TYR A 11 6.12 -3.88 -9.48
N GLN A 12 6.16 -2.80 -10.28
CA GLN A 12 7.28 -1.86 -10.30
C GLN A 12 7.49 -1.16 -8.95
N ASP A 13 6.44 -0.68 -8.28
CA ASP A 13 6.58 -0.01 -6.98
C ASP A 13 7.12 -0.96 -5.89
N LEU A 14 6.60 -2.19 -5.87
CA LEU A 14 7.04 -3.19 -4.91
C LEU A 14 8.49 -3.65 -5.16
N THR A 15 8.87 -3.79 -6.43
CA THR A 15 10.25 -4.15 -6.80
C THR A 15 11.24 -3.01 -6.61
N ALA A 16 10.83 -1.76 -6.80
CA ALA A 16 11.67 -0.59 -6.48
C ALA A 16 11.98 -0.48 -4.97
N LYS A 17 11.04 -0.88 -4.11
CA LYS A 17 11.26 -0.95 -2.65
C LYS A 17 12.17 -2.10 -2.26
N LEU A 18 12.07 -3.25 -2.94
CA LEU A 18 12.99 -4.38 -2.78
C LEU A 18 14.46 -4.01 -3.03
N ASP A 19 14.73 -3.20 -4.07
CA ASP A 19 16.09 -2.74 -4.40
C ASP A 19 16.72 -1.85 -3.33
N ARG A 20 15.91 -1.24 -2.48
CA ARG A 20 16.36 -0.35 -1.40
C ARG A 20 16.63 -1.09 -0.08
N LEU A 21 16.34 -2.39 -0.01
CA LEU A 21 16.50 -3.16 1.22
C LEU A 21 17.97 -3.43 1.51
N GLY A 22 18.36 -3.28 2.77
CA GLY A 22 19.74 -3.45 3.23
C GLY A 22 20.09 -4.85 3.72
N GLY A 23 19.14 -5.79 3.77
CA GLY A 23 19.44 -7.15 4.22
C GLY A 23 18.25 -8.10 4.43
N PRO A 24 18.52 -9.35 4.84
CA PRO A 24 17.55 -10.45 4.91
C PRO A 24 16.38 -10.21 5.87
N ASP A 25 16.63 -9.63 7.05
CA ASP A 25 15.56 -9.30 8.00
C ASP A 25 14.58 -8.28 7.43
N GLN A 26 15.10 -7.25 6.73
CA GLN A 26 14.26 -6.25 6.07
C GLN A 26 13.47 -6.87 4.93
N LEU A 27 14.05 -7.82 4.19
CA LEU A 27 13.37 -8.57 3.15
C LEU A 27 12.18 -9.36 3.69
N ILE A 28 12.37 -10.11 4.78
CA ILE A 28 11.34 -10.92 5.40
C ILE A 28 10.21 -10.03 5.95
N ALA A 29 10.55 -8.94 6.64
CA ALA A 29 9.58 -7.99 7.16
C ALA A 29 8.77 -7.33 6.03
N TYR A 30 9.46 -6.89 4.97
CA TYR A 30 8.84 -6.29 3.80
C TYR A 30 7.89 -7.26 3.10
N MET A 31 8.34 -8.49 2.81
CA MET A 31 7.52 -9.51 2.18
C MET A 31 6.32 -9.91 3.04
N GLY A 32 6.48 -9.99 4.37
CA GLY A 32 5.37 -10.22 5.28
C GLY A 32 4.30 -9.12 5.20
N GLN A 33 4.72 -7.85 5.09
CA GLN A 33 3.80 -6.72 4.95
C GLN A 33 3.12 -6.70 3.57
N VAL A 34 3.86 -7.00 2.50
CA VAL A 34 3.31 -7.13 1.14
C VAL A 34 2.27 -8.23 1.10
N LEU A 35 2.60 -9.44 1.56
CA LEU A 35 1.68 -10.57 1.62
C LEU A 35 0.46 -10.26 2.49
N ARG A 36 0.62 -9.57 3.62
CA ARG A 36 -0.53 -9.16 4.45
C ARG A 36 -1.44 -8.16 3.75
N THR A 37 -0.87 -7.24 2.98
CA THR A 37 -1.63 -6.25 2.22
C THR A 37 -2.36 -6.90 1.04
N LEU A 38 -1.67 -7.81 0.35
CA LEU A 38 -2.22 -8.57 -0.77
C LEU A 38 -3.14 -9.73 -0.35
N LEU A 39 -3.07 -10.23 0.88
CA LEU A 39 -3.91 -11.34 1.35
C LEU A 39 -4.63 -10.90 2.64
N ARG A 40 -5.47 -9.87 2.49
CA ARG A 40 -6.21 -9.25 3.61
C ARG A 40 -7.50 -9.99 3.98
N ARG A 41 -8.07 -10.81 3.09
CA ARG A 41 -9.32 -11.55 3.37
C ARG A 41 -9.06 -12.66 4.40
N GLN A 42 -10.06 -12.92 5.24
CA GLN A 42 -9.96 -13.87 6.35
C GLN A 42 -9.69 -15.31 5.87
N GLY A 43 -10.20 -15.70 4.69
CA GLY A 43 -9.95 -17.00 4.08
C GLY A 43 -8.53 -17.19 3.51
N ASP A 44 -7.76 -16.12 3.34
CA ASP A 44 -6.38 -16.20 2.83
C ASP A 44 -5.35 -16.22 3.97
N ALA A 45 -5.75 -16.32 5.25
CA ALA A 45 -4.84 -16.31 6.39
C ALA A 45 -3.94 -17.56 6.43
N GLU A 46 -4.51 -18.75 6.22
CA GLU A 46 -3.75 -20.01 6.12
C GLU A 46 -2.85 -20.02 4.89
N PHE A 47 -3.38 -19.55 3.75
CA PHE A 47 -2.61 -19.44 2.50
C PHE A 47 -1.43 -18.46 2.64
N ARG A 48 -1.64 -17.33 3.31
CA ARG A 48 -0.58 -16.37 3.64
C ARG A 48 0.48 -17.01 4.52
N GLY A 49 0.09 -17.74 5.55
CA GLY A 49 1.01 -18.47 6.42
C GLY A 49 1.86 -19.47 5.62
N ALA A 50 1.23 -20.26 4.76
CA ALA A 50 1.92 -21.22 3.91
C ALA A 50 2.90 -20.57 2.93
N ILE A 51 2.54 -19.44 2.29
CA ILE A 51 3.46 -18.71 1.40
C ILE A 51 4.61 -18.10 2.19
N GLN A 52 4.35 -17.55 3.38
CA GLN A 52 5.38 -16.91 4.20
C GLN A 52 6.39 -17.94 4.73
N ASP A 53 5.92 -19.11 5.14
CA ASP A 53 6.77 -20.24 5.55
C ASP A 53 7.59 -20.80 4.39
N ALA A 54 6.96 -21.01 3.23
CA ALA A 54 7.65 -21.44 2.01
C ALA A 54 8.68 -20.42 1.53
N PHE A 55 8.39 -19.12 1.67
CA PHE A 55 9.32 -18.05 1.36
C PHE A 55 10.54 -18.09 2.29
N ILE A 56 10.33 -18.13 3.62
CA ILE A 56 11.43 -18.21 4.60
C ILE A 56 12.29 -19.46 4.37
N SER A 57 11.64 -20.61 4.15
CA SER A 57 12.35 -21.85 3.81
C SER A 57 13.14 -21.72 2.50
N GLY A 58 12.59 -21.03 1.49
CA GLY A 58 13.25 -20.78 0.21
C GLY A 58 14.41 -19.78 0.27
N LEU A 59 14.51 -18.97 1.32
CA LEU A 59 15.65 -18.08 1.55
C LEU A 59 16.88 -18.83 2.09
N MET A 60 16.66 -19.97 2.78
CA MET A 60 17.76 -20.72 3.38
C MET A 60 18.72 -21.25 2.31
N GLY A 61 20.01 -20.94 2.49
CA GLY A 61 21.06 -21.37 1.57
C GLY A 61 21.16 -20.56 0.27
N ARG A 62 20.40 -19.46 0.11
CA ARG A 62 20.58 -18.51 -1.01
C ARG A 62 21.37 -17.29 -0.60
N ASP A 63 22.24 -16.84 -1.51
CA ASP A 63 22.88 -15.52 -1.44
C ASP A 63 21.86 -14.39 -1.63
N TRP A 64 22.21 -13.19 -1.15
CA TRP A 64 21.39 -11.98 -1.24
C TRP A 64 20.73 -11.74 -2.62
N PRO A 65 21.43 -11.77 -3.76
CA PRO A 65 20.78 -11.60 -5.07
C PRO A 65 19.74 -12.70 -5.36
N GLY A 66 19.97 -13.94 -4.91
CA GLY A 66 19.03 -15.04 -5.04
C GLY A 66 17.80 -14.90 -4.15
N GLN A 67 17.96 -14.27 -2.98
CA GLN A 67 16.86 -13.93 -2.06
C GLN A 67 15.96 -12.83 -2.65
N VAL A 68 16.57 -11.78 -3.22
CA VAL A 68 15.83 -10.69 -3.90
C VAL A 68 15.10 -11.21 -5.14
N ALA A 69 15.74 -12.08 -5.94
CA ALA A 69 15.11 -12.71 -7.09
C ALA A 69 13.88 -13.53 -6.68
N LEU A 70 13.99 -14.33 -5.61
CA LEU A 70 12.87 -15.12 -5.07
C LEU A 70 11.71 -14.21 -4.64
N ALA A 71 12.01 -13.11 -3.94
CA ALA A 71 10.98 -12.14 -3.52
C ALA A 71 10.24 -11.53 -4.72
N ARG A 72 10.97 -11.17 -5.79
CA ARG A 72 10.38 -10.66 -7.03
C ARG A 72 9.45 -11.68 -7.68
N GLU A 73 9.84 -12.95 -7.72
CA GLU A 73 9.01 -14.03 -8.26
C GLU A 73 7.73 -14.24 -7.43
N VAL A 74 7.85 -14.27 -6.09
CA VAL A 74 6.69 -14.41 -5.21
C VAL A 74 5.70 -13.26 -5.41
N ILE A 75 6.18 -12.01 -5.49
CA ILE A 75 5.34 -10.85 -5.75
C ILE A 75 4.62 -10.99 -7.10
N LEU A 76 5.35 -11.37 -8.16
CA LEU A 76 4.78 -11.57 -9.49
C LEU A 76 3.64 -12.59 -9.46
N ILE A 77 3.85 -13.74 -8.80
CA ILE A 77 2.87 -14.82 -8.69
C ILE A 77 1.62 -14.36 -7.93
N VAL A 78 1.78 -13.66 -6.80
CA VAL A 78 0.64 -13.19 -6.01
C VAL A 78 -0.19 -12.16 -6.78
N ILE A 79 0.47 -11.21 -7.47
CA ILE A 79 -0.23 -10.22 -8.30
C ILE A 79 -0.98 -10.91 -9.45
N ALA A 80 -0.34 -11.85 -10.15
CA ALA A 80 -0.97 -12.58 -11.25
C ALA A 80 -2.16 -13.45 -10.79
N LYS A 81 -2.10 -14.00 -9.58
CA LYS A 81 -3.19 -14.81 -8.99
C LYS A 81 -4.34 -13.97 -8.42
N ARG A 82 -4.11 -12.69 -8.13
CA ARG A 82 -5.08 -11.78 -7.48
C ARG A 82 -5.09 -10.40 -8.15
N PRO A 83 -5.52 -10.31 -9.43
CA PRO A 83 -5.56 -9.06 -10.17
C PRO A 83 -6.53 -8.03 -9.55
N GLU A 84 -7.55 -8.49 -8.82
CA GLU A 84 -8.52 -7.64 -8.10
C GLU A 84 -7.88 -6.69 -7.08
N ILE A 85 -6.67 -7.03 -6.61
CA ILE A 85 -5.97 -6.29 -5.56
C ILE A 85 -5.13 -5.16 -6.14
N ALA A 86 -4.59 -5.32 -7.35
CA ALA A 86 -3.94 -4.22 -8.05
C ALA A 86 -4.93 -3.05 -8.28
N LEU A 87 -6.18 -3.37 -8.63
CA LEU A 87 -7.26 -2.39 -8.75
C LEU A 87 -7.59 -1.72 -7.40
N ALA A 88 -7.65 -2.49 -6.31
CA ALA A 88 -7.91 -1.95 -4.98
C ALA A 88 -6.76 -1.09 -4.44
N TRP A 89 -5.52 -1.46 -4.75
CA TRP A 89 -4.31 -0.73 -4.36
C TRP A 89 -4.19 0.60 -5.11
N GLN A 90 -4.51 0.63 -6.40
CA GLN A 90 -4.59 1.89 -7.16
C GLN A 90 -5.69 2.81 -6.61
N LYS A 91 -6.84 2.25 -6.22
CA LYS A 91 -7.90 3.02 -5.53
C LYS A 91 -7.48 3.54 -4.14
N GLN A 92 -6.66 2.80 -3.40
CA GLN A 92 -6.12 3.27 -2.12
C GLN A 92 -5.05 4.35 -2.29
N GLN A 93 -4.18 4.25 -3.29
CA GLN A 93 -3.18 5.28 -3.58
C GLN A 93 -3.78 6.55 -4.21
N GLY A 94 -4.74 6.39 -5.12
CA GLY A 94 -5.56 7.50 -5.64
C GLY A 94 -6.52 8.09 -4.60
N GLY A 95 -6.59 7.53 -3.40
CA GLY A 95 -7.43 8.00 -2.29
C GLY A 95 -6.70 8.88 -1.26
N ASP A 96 -5.36 8.87 -1.24
CA ASP A 96 -4.55 9.68 -0.30
C ASP A 96 -3.78 10.81 -0.99
N ASP A 97 -3.52 10.71 -2.30
CA ASP A 97 -3.08 11.83 -3.14
C ASP A 97 -4.29 12.52 -3.78
N ASN A 98 -5.24 12.96 -2.94
CA ASN A 98 -6.15 14.02 -3.36
C ASN A 98 -5.70 15.33 -2.70
N PRO A 99 -4.82 16.12 -3.34
CA PRO A 99 -4.46 17.45 -2.84
C PRO A 99 -5.69 18.37 -2.66
N HIS A 100 -6.85 18.03 -3.25
CA HIS A 100 -8.09 18.78 -2.99
C HIS A 100 -8.68 18.58 -1.59
N ARG A 101 -8.35 17.49 -0.87
CA ARG A 101 -8.90 17.28 0.48
C ARG A 101 -8.14 18.07 1.55
N ARG A 102 -6.85 18.34 1.35
CA ARG A 102 -6.04 19.16 2.27
C ARG A 102 -6.27 20.68 2.07
N ALA A 103 -6.81 21.10 0.92
CA ALA A 103 -7.17 22.50 0.67
C ALA A 103 -8.47 22.94 1.35
N ALA A 104 -9.41 22.03 1.61
CA ALA A 104 -10.70 22.36 2.23
C ALA A 104 -10.60 22.71 3.73
N ASP A 105 -9.55 22.30 4.42
CA ASP A 105 -9.39 22.53 5.88
C ASP A 105 -8.57 23.79 6.20
N ARG A 106 -7.99 24.46 5.20
CA ARG A 106 -7.09 25.63 5.41
C ARG A 106 -7.61 26.94 4.83
N GLY A 107 -8.87 27.04 4.42
CA GLY A 107 -9.36 28.31 3.90
C GLY A 107 -10.85 28.39 3.68
N LEU A 108 -11.60 28.72 4.74
CA LEU A 108 -12.58 29.80 4.64
C LEU A 108 -12.92 30.33 6.04
N ALA A 109 -12.18 31.35 6.47
CA ALA A 109 -12.78 32.38 7.31
C ALA A 109 -13.53 33.32 6.36
N PRO A 110 -14.87 33.38 6.36
CA PRO A 110 -15.56 34.49 5.74
C PRO A 110 -15.43 35.72 6.65
N ALA A 111 -14.50 36.60 6.30
CA ALA A 111 -14.65 38.01 6.61
C ALA A 111 -15.86 38.53 5.82
N GLY A 112 -16.89 38.99 6.51
CA GLY A 112 -18.04 39.58 5.85
C GLY A 112 -19.22 39.89 6.76
N GLY A 113 -19.26 41.12 7.24
CA GLY A 113 -20.52 41.86 7.41
C GLY A 113 -21.27 41.64 8.73
N GLY A 114 -21.22 42.65 9.60
CA GLY A 114 -22.31 42.86 10.55
C GLY A 114 -23.64 43.04 9.81
N PRO A 115 -24.75 42.71 10.46
CA PRO A 115 -25.62 43.80 10.88
C PRO A 115 -26.03 43.68 12.36
N THR A 116 -25.85 44.80 13.07
CA THR A 116 -26.67 45.32 14.17
C THR A 116 -27.60 44.33 14.85
N LEU A 117 -27.12 43.74 15.96
CA LEU A 117 -27.98 43.18 17.00
C LEU A 117 -28.42 44.31 17.93
N ILE A 118 -29.59 44.84 17.61
CA ILE A 118 -30.49 45.51 18.56
C ILE A 118 -30.78 44.55 19.73
N CYS A 119 -30.15 44.80 20.87
CA CYS A 119 -30.60 44.32 22.17
C CYS A 119 -31.07 45.53 22.98
N PRO A 120 -32.37 45.65 23.31
CA PRO A 120 -32.80 46.55 24.37
C PRO A 120 -32.80 45.76 25.68
N ILE A 121 -31.94 46.13 26.65
CA ILE A 121 -32.22 45.95 28.07
C ILE A 121 -31.20 46.73 28.90
N SER A 122 -31.69 47.74 29.60
CA SER A 122 -31.23 48.15 30.92
C SER A 122 -32.31 49.04 31.53
N THR A 123 -32.91 48.54 32.62
CA THR A 123 -33.49 49.35 33.70
C THR A 123 -32.40 50.18 34.35
#